data_AF-A0AAV8S4Q5-F1
#
_entry.id   AF-A0AAV8S4Q5-F1
#
_cell.length_a   1.000
_cell.length_b   1.000
_cell.length_c   1.000
_cell.angle_alpha   90.00
_cell.angle_beta   90.00
_cell.angle_gamma   90.00
#
_symmetry.space_group_name_H-M   'P 1'
#
loop_
_entity.id
_entity.type
_entity.pdbx_description
1 polymer ?
#
loop_
_entity_poly.entity_id
_entity_poly.type
_entity_poly.pdbx_seq_one_letter_code
_entity_poly.pdbx_strand_id
1 'polypeptide(L)' 'MEGANALYKPRRGNIVPPKDSFCTEVQRNHKAGDCETGQQCDYEIEYADHSSSMGVLARDEQHLMSTNRSLTKFKAVFG' A
#
# COMPACT_ATOMS: atom_id res chain seq x y z
N MET A 1 14.63 15.86 -20.22
CA MET A 1 14.62 14.55 -19.55
C MET A 1 13.81 14.74 -18.28
N GLU A 2 12.54 14.33 -18.25
CA GLU A 2 11.77 14.23 -16.99
C GLU A 2 12.32 13.03 -16.23
N GLY A 3 13.29 13.29 -15.36
CA GLY A 3 14.02 12.28 -14.60
C GLY A 3 13.49 12.17 -13.18
N ALA A 4 13.15 10.93 -12.79
CA ALA A 4 12.76 10.45 -11.48
C ALA A 4 11.47 11.06 -10.89
N ASN A 5 10.34 10.38 -11.12
CA ASN A 5 9.24 10.43 -10.17
C ASN A 5 9.80 9.99 -8.81
N ALA A 6 9.82 10.91 -7.83
CA ALA A 6 10.27 10.58 -6.49
C ALA A 6 9.46 9.40 -5.95
N LEU A 7 10.14 8.47 -5.26
CA LEU A 7 9.46 7.38 -4.58
C LEU A 7 8.41 7.97 -3.63
N TYR A 8 7.18 7.46 -3.71
CA TYR A 8 6.12 7.90 -2.83
C TYR A 8 6.52 7.62 -1.37
N LYS A 9 6.46 8.66 -0.54
CA LYS A 9 6.80 8.58 0.89
C LYS A 9 5.56 8.89 1.71
N PRO A 10 4.88 7.87 2.28
CA PRO A 10 3.68 8.07 3.07
C PRO A 10 3.94 8.99 4.27
N ARG A 11 2.97 9.85 4.57
CA ARG A 11 2.94 10.55 5.87
C ARG A 11 2.65 9.51 6.96
N ARG A 12 3.19 9.70 8.18
CA ARG A 12 2.97 8.76 9.29
C ARG A 12 1.49 8.44 9.55
N GLY A 13 0.60 9.42 9.43
CA GLY A 13 -0.84 9.23 9.61
C GLY A 13 -1.56 8.48 8.48
N ASN A 14 -0.87 8.29 7.34
CA ASN A 14 -1.39 7.57 6.18
C ASN A 14 -0.90 6.11 6.15
N ILE A 15 -0.10 5.67 7.13
CA ILE A 15 0.33 4.28 7.23
C ILE A 15 -0.83 3.45 7.79
N VAL A 16 -1.14 2.33 7.13
CA VAL A 16 -2.22 1.44 7.55
C VAL A 16 -1.77 0.63 8.76
N PRO A 17 -2.54 0.58 9.86
CA PRO A 17 -2.18 -0.20 11.03
C PRO A 17 -2.45 -1.71 10.79
N PRO A 18 -1.76 -2.61 11.51
CA PRO A 18 -1.90 -4.06 11.35
C PRO A 18 -3.33 -4.60 11.48
N LYS A 19 -4.12 -4.03 12.39
CA LYS A 19 -5.50 -4.49 12.69
C LYS A 19 -6.55 -3.97 11.69
N ASP A 20 -6.12 -3.19 10.69
CA ASP A 20 -7.01 -2.71 9.66
C ASP A 20 -7.47 -3.88 8.77
N SER A 21 -8.74 -3.89 8.37
CA SER A 21 -9.31 -4.97 7.57
C SER A 21 -8.60 -5.15 6.22
N PHE A 22 -8.11 -4.05 5.63
CA PHE A 22 -7.33 -4.12 4.38
C PHE A 22 -5.97 -4.80 4.61
N CYS A 23 -5.33 -4.57 5.76
CA CYS A 23 -4.10 -5.27 6.12
C CYS A 23 -4.33 -6.77 6.29
N THR A 24 -5.42 -7.12 6.99
CA THR A 24 -5.78 -8.53 7.24
C THR A 24 -6.02 -9.28 5.93
N GLU A 25 -6.64 -8.65 4.94
CA GLU A 25 -6.88 -9.28 3.63
C GLU A 25 -5.56 -9.51 2.86
N VAL A 26 -4.65 -8.53 2.85
CA VAL A 26 -3.34 -8.67 2.19
C VAL A 26 -2.51 -9.78 2.85
N GLN A 27 -2.52 -9.85 4.19
CA GLN A 27 -1.77 -10.85 4.93
C GLN A 27 -2.40 -12.25 4.90
N ARG A 28 -3.63 -12.42 4.40
CA ARG A 28 -4.38 -13.68 4.46
C ARG A 28 -3.65 -14.89 3.85
N ASN A 29 -2.84 -14.66 2.82
CA ASN A 29 -2.07 -15.71 2.14
C ASN A 29 -0.64 -15.86 2.67
N HIS A 30 -0.16 -14.88 3.44
CA HIS A 30 1.07 -15.01 4.18
C HIS A 30 0.71 -15.81 5.43
N LYS A 31 1.45 -16.87 5.75
CA LYS A 31 1.28 -17.54 7.05
C LYS A 31 1.35 -16.42 8.07
N ALA A 32 0.28 -16.22 8.83
CA ALA A 32 0.17 -15.19 9.84
C ALA A 32 1.29 -15.38 10.86
N GLY A 33 2.50 -14.92 10.53
CA GLY A 33 3.35 -14.30 11.50
C GLY A 33 2.51 -13.13 11.93
N ASP A 34 2.00 -13.20 13.16
CA ASP A 34 1.52 -12.04 13.87
C ASP A 34 2.36 -10.84 13.44
N CYS A 35 1.77 -9.66 13.25
CA CYS A 35 2.54 -8.43 13.28
C CYS A 35 3.16 -8.34 14.70
N GLU A 36 4.22 -9.12 14.94
CA GLU A 36 4.74 -9.44 16.27
C GLU A 36 5.32 -8.19 16.94
N THR A 37 5.56 -7.11 16.17
CA THR A 37 6.20 -5.89 16.65
C THR A 37 5.78 -4.58 15.97
N GLY A 38 4.90 -4.59 14.97
CA GLY A 38 4.74 -3.45 14.04
C GLY A 38 3.63 -2.44 14.36
N GLN A 39 3.92 -1.14 14.23
CA GLN A 39 2.89 -0.07 14.16
C GLN A 39 2.28 0.08 12.75
N GLN A 40 2.78 -0.69 11.78
CA GLN A 40 2.51 -0.56 10.36
C GLN A 40 2.19 -1.91 9.74
N CYS A 41 1.37 -1.91 8.70
CA CYS A 41 1.05 -3.11 7.94
C CYS A 41 2.14 -3.37 6.89
N ASP A 42 3.09 -4.24 7.24
CA ASP A 42 4.13 -4.71 6.35
C ASP A 42 3.61 -5.86 5.46
N TYR A 43 4.03 -5.91 4.20
CA TYR A 43 3.74 -7.01 3.26
C TYR A 43 4.97 -7.31 2.39
N GLU A 44 5.11 -8.58 1.99
CA GLU A 44 6.12 -9.00 1.03
C GLU A 44 5.45 -9.16 -0.34
N ILE A 45 6.06 -8.58 -1.37
CA ILE A 45 5.65 -8.76 -2.76
C ILE A 45 6.68 -9.59 -3.49
N GLU A 46 6.23 -10.69 -4.10
CA GLU A 46 7.01 -11.48 -5.05
C GLU A 46 6.70 -10.99 -6.48
N TYR A 47 7.74 -10.66 -7.22
CA TYR A 47 7.64 -10.23 -8.61
C TYR A 47 7.66 -11.44 -9.55
N ALA A 48 7.27 -11.22 -10.80
CA ALA A 48 7.23 -12.29 -11.82
C ALA A 48 8.61 -12.93 -12.12
N ASP A 49 9.71 -12.29 -11.71
CA ASP A 49 11.08 -12.81 -11.81
C ASP A 49 11.53 -13.58 -10.55
N HIS A 50 10.60 -13.86 -9.62
CA HIS A 50 10.83 -14.48 -8.32
C HIS A 50 11.73 -13.69 -7.36
N SER A 51 12.06 -12.43 -7.69
CA SER A 51 12.60 -11.52 -6.68
C SER A 51 11.49 -11.08 -5.72
N SER A 52 11.86 -10.74 -4.49
CA SER A 52 10.91 -10.19 -3.52
C SER A 52 11.40 -8.89 -2.91
N SER A 53 10.44 -8.09 -2.43
CA SER A 53 10.73 -6.90 -1.63
C SER A 53 9.69 -6.70 -0.53
N MET A 54 10.09 -5.93 0.48
CA MET A 54 9.22 -5.57 1.60
C MET A 54 8.62 -4.20 1.38
N GLY A 55 7.32 -4.08 1.61
CA GLY A 55 6.55 -2.85 1.50
C GLY A 55 5.69 -2.58 2.73
N VAL A 56 5.09 -1.39 2.76
CA VAL A 56 4.17 -0.93 3.82
C VAL A 56 2.89 -0.42 3.18
N LEU A 57 1.73 -0.89 3.63
CA LEU A 57 0.45 -0.38 3.12
C LEU A 57 0.22 1.07 3.57
N ALA A 58 -0.14 1.90 2.60
CA ALA A 58 -0.52 3.29 2.82
C ALA A 58 -1.99 3.52 2.42
N ARG A 59 -2.63 4.49 3.06
CA ARG A 59 -3.97 4.99 2.75
C ARG A 59 -3.91 6.49 2.50
N ASP A 60 -4.17 6.92 1.28
CA ASP A 60 -4.13 8.34 0.91
C ASP A 60 -5.22 8.73 -0.11
N GLU A 61 -5.47 10.04 -0.23
CA GLU A 61 -6.37 10.59 -1.25
C GLU A 61 -5.70 10.53 -2.63
N GLN A 62 -6.38 9.90 -3.58
CA GLN A 62 -5.96 9.80 -4.97
C GLN A 62 -6.98 10.49 -5.86
N HIS A 63 -6.49 11.07 -6.95
CA HIS A 63 -7.31 11.68 -7.98
C HIS A 63 -7.26 10.80 -9.22
N LEU A 64 -8.39 10.20 -9.59
CA LEU A 64 -8.50 9.41 -10.81
C LEU A 64 -9.41 10.08 -11.82
N MET A 65 -9.07 9.92 -13.09
CA MET A 65 -9.94 10.29 -14.20
C MET A 65 -10.96 9.17 -14.41
N SER A 66 -12.23 9.47 -14.18
CA SER A 66 -13.32 8.53 -14.47
C SER A 66 -13.52 8.36 -15.98
N THR A 67 -14.20 7.29 -16.38
CA THR A 67 -14.62 7.05 -17.78
C THR A 67 -15.49 8.19 -18.32
N ASN A 68 -16.19 8.89 -17.43
CA ASN A 68 -16.98 10.08 -17.75
C ASN A 68 -16.12 11.37 -17.88
N ARG A 69 -14.79 11.24 -17.88
CA ARG A 69 -13.82 12.36 -17.90
C ARG A 69 -13.98 13.35 -16.74
N SER A 70 -14.55 12.90 -15.62
CA SER A 70 -14.59 13.66 -14.38
C SER A 70 -13.41 13.27 -13.50
N LEU A 71 -12.75 14.26 -12.89
CA LEU A 71 -11.73 14.02 -11.87
C LEU A 71 -12.41 13.65 -10.54
N THR A 72 -12.18 12.44 -10.06
CA THR A 72 -12.79 11.92 -8.83
C THR A 72 -11.74 11.73 -7.75
N LYS A 73 -12.05 12.24 -6.56
CA LYS A 73 -11.27 12.04 -5.33
C LYS A 73 -11.76 10.81 -4.60
N PHE A 74 -10.86 9.94 -4.16
CA PHE A 74 -11.18 8.79 -3.33
C PHE A 74 -9.97 8.45 -2.45
N LYS A 75 -10.23 7.79 -1.32
CA LYS A 75 -9.17 7.27 -0.45
C LYS A 75 -8.84 5.85 -0.91
N ALA A 76 -7.63 5.67 -1.43
CA ALA A 76 -7.12 4.36 -1.84
C ALA A 76 -6.25 3.78 -0.73
N VAL A 77 -6.28 2.46 -0.57
CA VAL A 77 -5.23 1.71 0.15
C VAL A 77 -4.35 1.05 -0.90
N PHE A 78 -3.04 1.24 -0.82
CA PHE A 78 -2.08 0.77 -1.82
C PHE A 78 -0.69 0.51 -1.21
N GLY A 79 0.12 -0.25 -1.94
CA GLY A 79 1.51 -0.59 -1.67
C GLY A 79 2.16 -1.09 -2.96
#